data_AF-A0A6G0VU90-F1
#
_entry.id   AF-A0A6G0VU90-F1
#
_cell.length_a   1.000
_cell.length_b   1.000
_cell.length_c   1.000
_cell.angle_alpha   90.00
_cell.angle_beta   90.00
_cell.angle_gamma   90.00
#
_symmetry.space_group_name_H-M   'P 1'
#
loop_
_entity.id
_entity.type
_entity.pdbx_description
1 polymer ?
#
loop_
_entity_poly.entity_id
_entity_poly.type
_entity_poly.pdbx_seq_one_letter_code
_entity_poly.pdbx_strand_id
1 'polypeptide(L)'
;KYHERNHAVANQRLSRSNDMWKKKVGYHRRSVAETAMFRIKTLLGGHLRLRDYEAQVGEAMAMVKALNRMTLLGMPHSVRIG
;
A
#
# COMPACT_ATOMS: atom_id res chain seq x y z
N LYS A 1 25.40 13.14 -0.83
CA LYS A 1 24.68 11.98 -0.26
C LYS A 1 23.75 11.44 -1.36
N TYR A 2 24.11 10.36 -2.05
CA TYR A 2 23.36 9.85 -3.21
C TYR A 2 21.98 9.31 -2.77
N HIS A 3 20.91 9.70 -3.48
CA HIS A 3 19.54 9.27 -3.18
C HIS A 3 19.37 7.76 -3.42
N GLU A 4 18.64 7.07 -2.55
CA GLU A 4 18.37 5.61 -2.61
C GLU A 4 17.77 5.14 -3.95
N ARG A 5 17.12 6.04 -4.71
CA ARG A 5 16.64 5.79 -6.07
C ARG A 5 17.75 5.50 -7.08
N ASN A 6 18.91 6.15 -6.95
CA ASN A 6 20.03 5.95 -7.88
C ASN A 6 20.66 4.56 -7.69
N HIS A 7 20.61 4.01 -6.47
CA HIS A 7 21.07 2.64 -6.20
C HIS A 7 20.18 1.58 -6.84
N ALA A 8 18.86 1.77 -6.91
CA ALA A 8 17.96 0.87 -7.61
C ALA A 8 18.26 0.83 -9.12
N VAL A 9 18.48 2.00 -9.72
CA VAL A 9 18.77 2.09 -11.16
C VAL A 9 20.15 1.48 -11.47
N ALA A 10 21.14 1.73 -10.62
CA ALA A 10 22.47 1.13 -10.76
C ALA A 10 22.43 -0.41 -10.61
N ASN A 11 21.75 -0.94 -9.60
CA ASN A 11 21.61 -2.39 -9.40
C ASN A 11 20.90 -3.05 -10.59
N GLN A 12 19.81 -2.45 -11.09
CA GLN A 12 19.11 -2.98 -12.26
C GLN A 12 19.99 -3.03 -13.51
N ARG A 13 20.84 -2.03 -13.73
CA ARG A 13 21.78 -2.02 -14.87
C ARG A 13 22.86 -3.10 -14.74
N LEU A 14 23.31 -3.39 -13.52
CA LEU A 14 24.40 -4.33 -13.25
C LEU A 14 23.93 -5.79 -13.18
N SER A 15 22.80 -6.07 -12.52
CA SER A 15 22.33 -7.44 -12.25
C SER A 15 21.07 -7.82 -13.05
N ARG A 16 20.52 -6.91 -13.86
CA ARG A 16 19.20 -7.03 -14.51
C ARG A 16 18.02 -7.28 -13.55
N SER A 17 18.24 -7.19 -12.24
CA SER A 17 17.21 -7.39 -11.21
C SER A 17 17.33 -6.34 -10.11
N ASN A 18 16.17 -5.99 -9.54
CA ASN A 18 16.10 -5.10 -8.37
C ASN A 18 15.58 -5.80 -7.12
N ASP A 19 15.48 -7.12 -7.12
CA ASP A 19 14.77 -7.85 -6.07
C ASP A 19 15.44 -7.70 -4.70
N MET A 20 16.77 -7.75 -4.65
CA MET A 20 17.52 -7.55 -3.41
C MET A 20 17.36 -6.12 -2.86
N TRP A 21 17.38 -5.12 -3.74
CA TRP A 21 17.14 -3.74 -3.34
C TRP A 21 15.70 -3.56 -2.83
N LYS A 22 14.69 -4.07 -3.56
CA LYS A 22 13.27 -4.01 -3.18
C LYS A 22 13.02 -4.66 -1.83
N LYS A 23 13.63 -5.81 -1.55
CA LYS A 23 13.58 -6.48 -0.25
C LYS A 23 14.24 -5.63 0.84
N LYS A 24 15.46 -5.16 0.61
CA LYS A 24 16.23 -4.36 1.59
C LYS A 24 15.49 -3.08 2.01
N VAL A 25 14.83 -2.40 1.08
CA VAL A 25 14.11 -1.15 1.36
C VAL A 25 12.64 -1.35 1.76
N GLY A 26 12.19 -2.60 1.91
CA GLY A 26 10.80 -2.90 2.28
C GLY A 26 9.78 -2.43 1.24
N TYR A 27 10.16 -2.38 -0.04
CA TYR A 27 9.38 -1.76 -1.12
C TYR A 27 7.96 -2.33 -1.21
N HIS A 28 7.80 -3.65 -1.09
CA HIS A 28 6.49 -4.29 -1.19
C HIS A 28 5.51 -3.80 -0.10
N ARG A 29 5.97 -3.75 1.16
CA ARG A 29 5.16 -3.27 2.28
C ARG A 29 4.76 -1.81 2.10
N ARG A 30 5.69 -0.97 1.64
CA ARG A 30 5.43 0.44 1.33
C ARG A 30 4.42 0.59 0.21
N SER A 31 4.59 -0.14 -0.90
CA SER A 31 3.67 -0.12 -2.04
C SER A 31 2.26 -0.54 -1.64
N VAL A 32 2.10 -1.58 -0.82
CA VAL A 32 0.78 -2.00 -0.29
C VAL A 32 0.13 -0.89 0.54
N ALA A 33 0.89 -0.26 1.44
CA ALA A 33 0.39 0.83 2.27
C ALA A 33 0.00 2.06 1.41
N GLU A 34 0.82 2.43 0.42
CA GLU A 34 0.53 3.52 -0.52
C GLU A 34 -0.76 3.26 -1.31
N THR A 35 -0.95 2.04 -1.81
CA THR A 35 -2.19 1.64 -2.49
C THR A 35 -3.41 1.67 -1.56
N ALA A 36 -3.27 1.19 -0.31
CA ALA A 36 -4.37 1.24 0.66
C ALA A 36 -4.75 2.70 0.98
N MET A 37 -3.77 3.57 1.22
CA MET A 37 -4.01 4.99 1.49
C MET A 37 -4.60 5.73 0.29
N PHE A 38 -4.17 5.40 -0.93
CA PHE A 38 -4.79 5.93 -2.14
C PHE A 38 -6.29 5.60 -2.17
N ARG A 39 -6.65 4.33 -1.91
CA ARG A 39 -8.06 3.91 -1.88
C ARG A 39 -8.86 4.58 -0.76
N ILE A 40 -8.30 4.76 0.43
CA ILE A 40 -8.94 5.53 1.52
C ILE A 40 -9.23 6.97 1.06
N LYS A 41 -8.26 7.63 0.42
CA LYS A 41 -8.44 9.00 -0.08
C LYS A 41 -9.51 9.09 -1.16
N THR A 42 -9.47 8.19 -2.12
CA THR A 42 -10.40 8.20 -3.27
C THR A 42 -11.82 7.81 -2.88
N LEU A 43 -11.99 6.80 -2.02
CA LEU A 43 -13.31 6.22 -1.73
C LEU A 43 -13.95 6.78 -0.47
N LEU A 44 -13.14 7.18 0.52
CA LEU A 44 -13.60 7.54 1.87
C LEU A 44 -13.26 8.99 2.25
N GLY A 45 -12.80 9.79 1.29
CA GLY A 45 -12.58 11.23 1.48
C GLY A 45 -11.23 11.62 2.10
N GLY A 46 -10.42 10.67 2.57
CA GLY A 46 -9.02 10.91 2.92
C GLY A 46 -8.73 11.80 4.13
N HIS A 47 -9.74 12.09 4.95
CA HIS A 47 -9.63 12.90 6.17
C HIS A 47 -10.47 12.29 7.30
N LEU A 48 -10.06 12.54 8.54
CA LEU A 48 -10.86 12.24 9.74
C LEU A 48 -11.72 13.47 10.04
N ARG A 49 -13.00 13.24 10.33
CA ARG A 49 -13.98 14.32 10.54
C ARG A 49 -14.25 14.55 12.02
N LEU A 50 -14.09 13.51 12.84
CA LEU A 50 -14.32 13.62 14.28
C LEU A 50 -13.16 14.36 14.95
N ARG A 51 -13.48 15.11 16.01
CA ARG A 51 -12.52 16.00 16.70
C ARG A 51 -11.92 15.40 17.97
N ASP A 52 -12.60 14.43 18.56
CA ASP A 52 -12.10 13.65 19.68
C ASP A 52 -11.15 12.55 19.18
N TYR A 53 -10.07 12.29 19.91
CA TYR A 53 -9.05 11.32 19.49
C TYR A 53 -9.57 9.89 19.44
N GLU A 54 -10.32 9.45 20.45
CA GLU A 54 -10.90 8.10 20.48
C GLU A 54 -11.93 7.94 19.34
N ALA A 55 -12.71 9.00 19.09
CA ALA A 55 -13.61 9.05 17.96
C ALA A 55 -12.87 8.96 16.61
N GLN A 56 -11.74 9.64 16.44
CA GLN A 56 -10.87 9.54 15.27
C GLN A 56 -10.31 8.12 15.07
N VAL A 57 -9.90 7.46 16.15
CA VAL A 57 -9.45 6.05 16.11
C VAL A 57 -10.60 5.15 15.64
N GLY A 58 -11.81 5.35 16.17
CA GLY A 58 -13.02 4.65 15.74
C GLY A 58 -13.34 4.86 14.26
N GLU A 59 -13.27 6.10 13.78
CA GLU A 59 -13.47 6.48 12.39
C GLU A 59 -12.46 5.80 11.45
N ALA A 60 -11.17 5.81 11.82
CA ALA A 60 -10.11 5.13 11.09
C ALA A 60 -10.34 3.61 11.02
N MET A 61 -10.71 2.98 12.14
CA MET A 61 -11.03 1.55 12.18
C MET A 61 -12.23 1.20 11.30
N ALA A 62 -13.28 2.03 11.30
CA ALA A 62 -14.44 1.83 10.44
C ALA A 62 -14.08 1.92 8.95
N MET A 63 -13.26 2.91 8.57
CA MET A 63 -12.75 3.03 7.20
C MET A 63 -11.93 1.82 6.75
N VAL A 64 -11.04 1.30 7.60
CA VAL A 64 -10.26 0.10 7.31
C VAL A 64 -11.17 -1.13 7.15
N LYS A 65 -12.16 -1.30 8.04
CA LYS A 65 -13.14 -2.39 7.92
C LYS A 65 -13.93 -2.32 6.62
N ALA A 66 -14.41 -1.14 6.24
CA ALA A 66 -15.12 -0.92 4.98
C ALA A 66 -14.22 -1.25 3.77
N LEU A 67 -12.97 -0.78 3.79
CA LEU A 67 -12.01 -1.05 2.72
C LEU A 67 -11.69 -2.54 2.57
N ASN A 68 -11.51 -3.25 3.69
CA ASN A 68 -11.28 -4.69 3.67
C ASN A 68 -12.48 -5.44 3.09
N ARG A 69 -13.71 -5.03 3.45
CA ARG A 69 -14.93 -5.63 2.90
C ARG A 69 -15.04 -5.40 1.39
N MET A 70 -14.80 -4.18 0.91
CA MET A 70 -14.77 -3.88 -0.53
C MET A 70 -13.71 -4.70 -1.25
N THR A 71 -12.54 -4.87 -0.65
CA THR A 71 -11.44 -5.65 -1.22
C THR A 71 -11.83 -7.12 -1.36
N LEU A 72 -12.44 -7.71 -0.33
CA LEU A 72 -12.94 -9.09 -0.38
C LEU A 72 -13.99 -9.28 -1.49
N LEU A 73 -14.93 -8.33 -1.62
CA LEU A 73 -16.01 -8.41 -2.60
C LEU A 73 -15.52 -8.18 -4.04
N GLY A 74 -14.42 -7.44 -4.23
CA GLY A 74 -13.85 -7.14 -5.54
C GLY A 74 -12.78 -8.13 -6.01
N MET A 75 -12.42 -9.14 -5.22
CA MET A 75 -11.41 -10.12 -5.64
C MET A 75 -12.01 -11.12 -6.64
N PRO A 76 -11.43 -11.27 -7.85
CA PRO A 76 -11.85 -12.31 -8.77
C PRO A 76 -11.43 -13.70 -8.25
N HIS A 77 -12.26 -14.71 -8.52
CA HIS A 77 -11.88 -16.11 -8.29
C HIS A 77 -10.90 -16.55 -9.38
N SER A 78 -9.60 -16.54 -9.06
CA SER A 78 -8.56 -17.04 -9.96
C SER A 78 -8.41 -18.55 -9.81
N VAL A 79 -8.71 -19.30 -10.87
CA VAL A 79 -8.46 -20.74 -10.97
C VAL A 79 -7.22 -20.95 -11.83
N ARG A 80 -6.27 -21.77 -11.36
CA ARG A 80 -5.13 -22.19 -12.18
C ARG A 80 -5.63 -23.18 -13.23
N ILE A 81 -5.55 -22.82 -14.50
CA ILE A 81 -5.76 -23.74 -15.61
C ILE A 81 -4.41 -24.43 -15.89
N GLY A 82 -4.40 -25.75 -15.82
CA GLY A 82 -3.28 -26.61 -16.19
C GLY A 82 -3.42 -27.12 -17.62
#